data_AF-A0A845DDH9-F1
#
_entry.id   AF-A0A845DDH9-F1
#
_cell.length_a   1.000
_cell.length_b   1.000
_cell.length_c   1.000
_cell.angle_alpha   90.00
_cell.angle_beta   90.00
_cell.angle_gamma   90.00
#
_symmetry.space_group_name_H-M   'P 1'
#
loop_
_entity.id
_entity.type
_entity.pdbx_description
1 polymer ?
#
loop_
_entity_poly.entity_id
_entity_poly.type
_entity_poly.pdbx_seq_one_letter_code
_entity_poly.pdbx_strand_id
1 'polypeptide(L)' 'MLARVRSCAIVGLDAEQIEVEVDITNGLERLTVVGLPSAAVRESGERVRSAIANSGFHFPQHRLT' A
#
# COMPACT_ATOMS: atom_id res chain seq x y z
N MET A 1 8.06 -4.29 10.57
CA MET A 1 6.98 -5.28 10.86
C MET A 1 6.37 -5.66 9.53
N LEU A 2 6.47 -6.94 9.16
CA LEU A 2 6.00 -7.43 7.86
C LEU A 2 4.53 -7.88 7.94
N ALA A 3 3.68 -7.29 7.12
CA ALA A 3 2.31 -7.75 6.86
C ALA A 3 2.20 -8.25 5.41
N ARG A 4 1.42 -9.31 5.19
CA ARG A 4 1.19 -9.89 3.85
C ARG A 4 -0.30 -10.05 3.61
N VAL A 5 -0.76 -9.70 2.42
CA VAL A 5 -2.17 -9.86 2.01
C VAL A 5 -2.26 -10.45 0.61
N ARG A 6 -3.17 -11.41 0.43
CA ARG A 6 -3.47 -11.98 -0.89
C ARG A 6 -4.38 -11.03 -1.65
N SER A 7 -4.07 -10.80 -2.93
CA SER A 7 -4.83 -9.95 -3.82
C SER A 7 -4.82 -10.54 -5.24
N CYS A 8 -5.35 -9.80 -6.21
CA CYS A 8 -5.29 -10.14 -7.62
C CYS A 8 -4.90 -8.92 -8.46
N ALA A 9 -4.16 -9.15 -9.54
CA ALA A 9 -3.87 -8.16 -10.57
C ALA A 9 -4.54 -8.60 -11.89
N ILE A 10 -4.99 -7.63 -12.68
CA ILE A 10 -5.50 -7.92 -14.02
C ILE A 10 -4.34 -7.87 -15.01
N VAL A 11 -4.10 -8.99 -15.70
CA VAL A 11 -3.08 -9.11 -16.74
C VAL A 11 -3.80 -9.48 -18.04
N GLY A 12 -4.02 -8.49 -18.91
CA GLY A 12 -4.87 -8.67 -20.08
C GLY A 12 -6.34 -8.85 -19.68
N LEU A 13 -6.88 -10.06 -19.89
CA LEU A 13 -8.24 -10.45 -19.50
C LEU A 13 -8.27 -11.39 -18.29
N ASP A 14 -7.11 -11.79 -17.79
CA ASP A 14 -6.98 -12.78 -16.73
C ASP A 14 -6.74 -12.10 -15.38
N ALA A 15 -7.27 -12.71 -14.32
CA ALA A 15 -7.01 -12.30 -12.94
C ALA A 15 -5.89 -13.18 -12.37
N GLU A 16 -4.72 -12.59 -12.24
CA GLU A 16 -3.55 -13.25 -11.69
C GLU A 16 -3.50 -13.06 -10.18
N GLN A 17 -3.31 -14.14 -9.45
CA GLN A 17 -3.16 -14.08 -8.00
C GLN A 17 -1.82 -13.43 -7.64
N ILE A 18 -1.87 -12.43 -6.77
CA ILE A 18 -0.67 -11.74 -6.28
C ILE A 18 -0.67 -11.69 -4.75
N GLU A 19 0.47 -11.34 -4.21
CA GLU A 19 0.62 -11.04 -2.80
C GLU A 19 1.23 -9.66 -2.65
N VAL A 20 0.65 -8.87 -1.75
CA VAL A 20 1.15 -7.55 -1.39
C VAL A 20 1.77 -7.66 -0.02
N GLU A 21 3.02 -7.21 0.09
CA GLU A 21 3.77 -7.14 1.33
C GLU A 21 3.89 -5.68 1.76
N VAL A 22 3.85 -5.45 3.07
CA VAL A 22 4.06 -4.13 3.66
C VAL A 22 5.03 -4.26 4.81
N ASP A 23 6.04 -3.40 4.85
CA ASP A 23 6.94 -3.29 5.99
C ASP A 23 6.91 -1.89 6.63
N ILE A 24 6.81 -1.88 7.95
CA ILE A 24 6.93 -0.67 8.77
C ILE A 24 8.32 -0.61 9.39
N THR A 25 9.04 0.46 9.09
CA THR A 25 10.37 0.76 9.63
C THR A 25 10.42 2.12 10.31
N ASN A 26 11.33 2.26 11.28
CA ASN A 26 11.62 3.54 11.90
C ASN A 26 12.20 4.52 10.88
N GLY A 27 11.79 5.79 10.97
CA GLY A 27 12.25 6.85 10.09
C GLY A 27 11.20 7.93 9.90
N LEU A 28 11.53 8.92 9.06
CA LEU A 28 10.57 9.95 8.65
C LEU A 28 9.35 9.33 7.98
N GLU A 29 8.20 9.93 8.23
CA GLU A 29 6.95 9.50 7.65
C GLU A 29 7.02 9.55 6.11
N ARG A 30 6.93 8.37 5.49
CA ARG A 30 6.98 8.21 4.03
C ARG A 30 6.34 6.90 3.65
N LEU A 31 5.40 6.94 2.71
CA LEU A 31 4.89 5.76 2.02
C LEU A 31 5.60 5.61 0.67
N THR A 32 6.14 4.43 0.39
CA THR A 32 6.81 4.11 -0.87
C THR A 32 6.20 2.84 -1.44
N VAL A 33 5.73 2.84 -2.70
CA VAL A 33 5.27 1.61 -3.36
C VAL A 33 6.29 1.20 -4.41
N VAL A 34 6.80 -0.03 -4.29
CA VAL A 34 7.82 -0.62 -5.18
C VAL A 34 7.24 -1.80 -5.98
N GLY A 35 8.03 -2.39 -6.88
CA GLY A 35 7.56 -3.49 -7.74
C GLY A 35 6.93 -3.03 -9.06
N LEU A 36 7.40 -1.91 -9.61
CA LEU A 36 6.89 -1.32 -10.88
C LEU A 36 5.37 -1.02 -10.88
N PRO A 37 4.81 -0.40 -9.82
CA PRO A 37 3.39 -0.10 -9.78
C PRO A 37 3.00 0.97 -10.82
N SER A 38 1.76 0.91 -11.28
CA SER A 38 1.17 1.98 -12.10
C SER A 38 1.01 3.28 -11.31
N ALA A 39 0.79 4.39 -12.02
CA ALA A 39 0.54 5.70 -11.39
C ALA A 39 -0.68 5.66 -10.45
N ALA A 40 -1.77 5.01 -10.87
CA ALA A 40 -2.99 4.90 -10.08
C ALA A 40 -2.78 4.19 -8.72
N VAL A 41 -1.88 3.20 -8.68
CA VAL A 41 -1.49 2.51 -7.45
C VAL A 41 -0.62 3.42 -6.58
N ARG A 42 0.34 4.15 -7.15
CA ARG A 42 1.15 5.13 -6.39
C ARG A 42 0.29 6.24 -5.77
N GLU A 43 -0.67 6.77 -6.51
CA GLU A 43 -1.60 7.81 -6.05
C GLU A 43 -2.62 7.30 -5.02
N SER A 44 -2.85 5.98 -4.98
CA SER A 44 -3.79 5.39 -4.02
C SER A 44 -3.37 5.60 -2.57
N GLY A 45 -2.08 5.81 -2.30
CA GLY A 45 -1.55 6.05 -0.96
C GLY A 45 -2.24 7.21 -0.23
N GLU A 46 -2.50 8.31 -0.93
CA GLU A 46 -3.17 9.48 -0.34
C GLU A 46 -4.66 9.20 -0.06
N ARG A 47 -5.30 8.40 -0.92
CA ARG A 47 -6.67 7.92 -0.69
C ARG A 47 -6.75 7.02 0.53
N VAL A 48 -5.79 6.11 0.69
CA VAL A 48 -5.70 5.20 1.85
C VAL A 48 -5.48 5.98 3.13
N ARG A 49 -4.57 6.96 3.13
CA ARG A 49 -4.37 7.87 4.26
C ARG A 49 -5.66 8.56 4.68
N SER A 50 -6.35 9.17 3.73
CA SER A 50 -7.63 9.85 3.96
C SER A 50 -8.69 8.89 4.50
N ALA A 51 -8.78 7.68 3.95
CA ALA A 51 -9.74 6.67 4.39
C ALA A 51 -9.48 6.20 5.83
N ILE A 52 -8.21 5.99 6.21
CA ILE A 52 -7.83 5.63 7.58
C ILE A 52 -8.25 6.73 8.56
N ALA A 53 -7.94 8.00 8.25
CA ALA A 53 -8.32 9.14 9.09
C ALA A 53 -9.85 9.29 9.22
N ASN A 54 -10.58 9.20 8.11
CA ASN A 54 -12.04 9.29 8.09
C ASN A 54 -12.73 8.12 8.80
N SER A 55 -12.03 6.99 8.97
CA SER A 55 -12.52 5.83 9.71
C SER A 55 -12.22 5.92 11.22
N GLY A 56 -11.65 7.02 11.70
CA GLY A 56 -11.32 7.23 13.11
C GLY A 56 -10.01 6.58 13.57
N PHE A 57 -9.18 6.12 12.63
CA PHE A 57 -7.88 5.52 12.92
C PHE A 57 -6.74 6.51 12.66
N HIS A 58 -5.59 6.27 13.30
CA HIS A 58 -4.38 7.04 13.07
C HIS A 58 -3.52 6.40 12.00
N PHE A 59 -3.12 7.19 11.01
CA PHE A 59 -2.11 6.77 10.05
C PHE A 59 -0.74 6.73 10.73
N PRO A 60 0.05 5.66 10.57
CA PRO A 60 1.31 5.52 11.30
C PRO A 60 2.35 6.56 10.85
N GLN A 61 3.00 7.22 11.82
CA GLN A 61 4.07 8.21 11.61
C GLN A 61 5.44 7.53 11.42
N HIS A 62 5.50 6.56 10.51
CA HIS A 62 6.69 5.76 10.24
C HIS A 62 6.94 5.66 8.73
N ARG A 63 8.08 5.09 8.35
CA ARG A 63 8.34 4.77 6.95
C ARG A 63 7.68 3.43 6.61
N LEU A 64 6.84 3.46 5.59
CA LEU A 64 6.08 2.35 5.03
C LEU A 64 6.60 2.03 3.63
N THR A 65 6.85 0.76 3.32
CA THR A 65 7.17 0.28 1.97
C THR A 65 6.29 -0.91 1.61
#